data_AF-A0A8S8YI27-F1
#
_entry.id   AF-A0A8S8YI27-F1
#
_cell.length_a   1.000
_cell.length_b   1.000
_cell.length_c   1.000
_cell.angle_alpha   90.00
_cell.angle_beta   90.00
_cell.angle_gamma   90.00
#
_symmetry.space_group_name_H-M   'P 1'
#
loop_
_entity.id
_entity.type
_entity.pdbx_description
1 polymer ?
#
loop_
_entity_poly.entity_id
_entity_poly.type
_entity_poly.pdbx_seq_one_letter_code
_entity_poly.pdbx_strand_id
1 'polypeptide(L)'
;MNPYYAFVYAFGDLNCHQKFERSWTINGNQMPVCARDVGIFLGLALGGWWFSRRGLNRWTIRDTFLTLFPDDRIAPLYTKDWRLMAMFAIGIVFCLPVVLDGGIQAISDYESVNPLRVMTGIPFGFIIGWYFSASLSSRPERFGLDAGLVQLPAGAVLRTTDFSESE
;
A
#
# COMPACT_ATOMS: atom_id res chain seq x y z
N MET A 1 -16.73 -19.48 21.61
CA MET A 1 -16.50 -18.14 21.01
C MET A 1 -17.21 -18.11 19.67
N ASN A 2 -17.81 -16.99 19.25
CA ASN A 2 -18.39 -16.87 17.90
C ASN A 2 -17.27 -17.10 16.86
N PRO A 3 -17.45 -17.96 15.84
CA PRO A 3 -16.42 -18.25 14.84
C PRO A 3 -15.91 -17.01 14.12
N TYR A 4 -16.74 -15.98 13.93
CA TYR A 4 -16.32 -14.69 13.37
C TYR A 4 -15.32 -13.97 14.28
N TYR A 5 -15.65 -13.84 15.57
CA TYR A 5 -14.73 -13.23 16.54
C TYR A 5 -13.45 -14.05 16.68
N ALA A 6 -13.56 -15.39 16.74
CA ALA A 6 -12.40 -16.27 16.81
C ALA A 6 -11.46 -16.09 15.62
N PHE A 7 -12.00 -15.94 14.41
CA PHE A 7 -11.20 -15.67 13.21
C PHE A 7 -10.51 -14.30 13.27
N VAL A 8 -11.23 -13.24 13.65
CA VAL A 8 -10.67 -11.89 13.76
C VAL A 8 -9.55 -11.84 14.80
N TYR A 9 -9.77 -12.42 15.98
CA TYR A 9 -8.74 -12.49 17.02
C TYR A 9 -7.56 -13.38 16.61
N ALA A 10 -7.81 -14.54 15.99
CA ALA A 10 -6.73 -15.40 15.49
C ALA A 10 -5.88 -14.70 14.41
N PHE A 11 -6.51 -13.95 13.51
CA PHE A 11 -5.79 -13.15 12.51
C PHE A 11 -4.99 -12.01 13.15
N GLY A 12 -5.56 -11.33 14.15
CA GLY A 12 -4.84 -10.28 14.90
C GLY A 12 -3.65 -10.83 15.67
N ASP A 13 -3.83 -11.95 16.35
CA ASP A 13 -2.79 -12.66 17.11
C ASP A 13 -1.61 -13.03 16.21
N LEU A 14 -1.85 -13.56 15.00
CA LEU A 14 -0.80 -13.88 14.03
C LEU A 14 0.10 -12.68 13.66
N ASN A 15 -0.45 -11.46 13.69
CA ASN A 15 0.28 -10.25 13.30
C ASN A 15 1.06 -9.63 14.46
N CYS A 16 0.47 -9.55 15.67
CA CYS A 16 1.14 -8.97 16.83
C CYS A 16 0.73 -9.65 18.14
N HIS A 17 1.48 -10.65 18.55
CA HIS A 17 1.36 -11.28 19.88
C HIS A 17 1.99 -10.45 21.03
N GLN A 18 2.49 -9.22 20.77
CA GLN A 18 3.26 -8.39 21.72
C GLN A 18 4.33 -9.16 22.53
N LYS A 19 4.93 -10.15 21.88
CA LYS A 19 5.93 -11.03 22.47
C LYS A 19 7.15 -10.22 22.93
N PHE A 20 7.49 -10.33 24.21
CA PHE A 20 8.62 -9.60 24.83
C PHE A 20 9.92 -9.82 24.06
N GLU A 21 10.18 -11.06 23.66
CA GLU A 21 11.35 -11.47 22.89
C GLU A 21 11.40 -10.91 21.46
N ARG A 22 10.32 -10.27 20.99
CA ARG A 22 10.22 -9.66 19.65
C ARG A 22 9.98 -8.16 19.69
N SER A 23 9.86 -7.58 20.87
CA SER A 23 9.78 -6.15 21.11
C SER A 23 11.14 -5.61 21.54
N TRP A 24 11.40 -4.34 21.24
CA TRP A 24 12.53 -3.65 21.84
C TRP A 24 12.19 -3.17 23.25
N THR A 25 13.22 -3.01 24.07
CA THR A 25 13.12 -2.38 25.38
C THR A 25 13.86 -1.04 25.33
N ILE A 26 13.13 0.06 25.52
CA ILE A 26 13.68 1.42 25.51
C ILE A 26 13.47 1.99 26.92
N ASN A 27 14.55 2.48 27.55
CA ASN A 27 14.52 3.00 28.93
C ASN A 27 13.90 2.03 29.95
N GLY A 28 14.19 0.73 29.82
CA GLY A 28 13.65 -0.30 30.71
C GLY A 28 12.20 -0.70 30.43
N ASN A 29 11.52 -0.08 29.46
CA ASN A 29 10.14 -0.37 29.10
C ASN A 29 10.06 -1.12 27.77
N GLN A 30 9.30 -2.23 27.73
CA GLN A 30 8.98 -2.93 26.50
C GLN A 30 8.11 -2.04 25.60
N MET A 31 8.46 -1.96 24.32
CA MET A 31 7.64 -1.25 23.33
C MET A 31 6.28 -1.95 23.14
N PRO A 32 5.17 -1.20 22.95
CA PRO A 32 3.81 -1.75 22.86
C PRO A 32 3.54 -2.54 21.56
N VAL A 33 4.52 -2.61 20.67
CA VAL A 33 4.46 -3.30 19.38
C VAL A 33 5.76 -4.06 19.14
N CYS A 34 5.74 -5.03 18.22
CA CYS A 34 6.94 -5.79 17.89
C CYS A 34 7.87 -4.99 16.96
N ALA A 35 9.12 -5.43 16.82
CA ALA A 35 10.09 -4.79 15.92
C ALA A 35 9.60 -4.71 14.46
N ARG A 36 8.76 -5.66 14.00
CA ARG A 36 8.17 -5.63 12.66
C ARG A 36 7.21 -4.46 12.48
N ASP A 37 6.33 -4.25 13.45
CA ASP A 37 5.35 -3.15 13.42
C ASP A 37 6.04 -1.78 13.44
N VAL A 38 7.16 -1.65 14.14
CA VAL A 38 7.97 -0.43 14.09
C VAL A 38 8.44 -0.15 12.66
N GLY A 39 8.90 -1.18 11.95
CA GLY A 39 9.23 -1.08 10.53
C GLY A 39 8.03 -0.70 9.66
N ILE A 40 6.87 -1.30 9.89
CA ILE A 40 5.62 -1.00 9.16
C ILE A 40 5.20 0.45 9.37
N PHE A 41 5.21 0.97 10.60
CA PHE A 41 4.85 2.36 10.87
C PHE A 41 5.83 3.34 10.25
N LEU A 42 7.14 3.05 10.34
CA LEU A 42 8.16 3.85 9.67
C LEU A 42 7.95 3.86 8.15
N GLY A 43 7.73 2.69 7.57
CA GLY A 43 7.40 2.54 6.15
C GLY A 43 6.18 3.36 5.76
N LEU A 44 5.09 3.25 6.51
CA LEU A 44 3.84 3.98 6.26
C LEU A 44 4.07 5.49 6.25
N ALA A 45 4.81 6.00 7.23
CA ALA A 45 5.18 7.42 7.28
C ALA A 45 6.02 7.83 6.05
N LEU A 46 7.00 7.01 5.64
CA LEU A 46 7.83 7.27 4.46
C LEU A 46 7.02 7.23 3.15
N GLY A 47 6.09 6.29 3.01
CA GLY A 47 5.21 6.17 1.83
C GLY A 47 4.29 7.37 1.68
N GLY A 48 3.64 7.78 2.77
CA GLY A 48 2.82 8.99 2.80
C GLY A 48 3.64 10.26 2.57
N TRP A 49 4.83 10.36 3.18
CA TRP A 49 5.74 11.47 2.94
C TRP A 49 6.16 11.56 1.46
N TRP A 50 6.59 10.44 0.87
CA TRP A 50 7.00 10.40 -0.54
C TRP A 50 5.84 10.80 -1.47
N PHE A 51 4.64 10.30 -1.20
CA PHE A 51 3.44 10.69 -1.93
C PHE A 51 3.13 12.18 -1.74
N SER A 52 3.24 12.75 -0.54
CA SER A 52 2.97 14.18 -0.32
C SER A 52 3.87 15.12 -1.14
N ARG A 53 5.05 14.64 -1.56
CA ARG A 53 5.99 15.41 -2.39
C ARG A 53 5.73 15.34 -3.89
N ARG A 54 5.14 14.24 -4.39
CA ARG A 54 5.02 13.96 -5.83
C ARG A 54 3.62 13.53 -6.28
N GLY A 55 2.72 13.31 -5.34
CA GLY A 55 1.36 12.84 -5.51
C GLY A 55 0.48 13.88 -6.21
N LEU A 56 -0.14 13.50 -7.31
CA LEU A 56 -1.15 14.30 -8.02
C LEU A 56 -2.45 13.52 -8.09
N ASN A 57 -3.58 14.20 -7.89
CA ASN A 57 -4.90 13.63 -8.14
C ASN A 57 -5.09 13.41 -9.65
N ARG A 58 -5.30 12.17 -10.08
CA ARG A 58 -5.62 11.79 -11.47
C ARG A 58 -6.96 11.06 -11.56
N TRP A 59 -7.92 11.46 -10.73
CA TRP A 59 -9.30 10.96 -10.70
C TRP A 59 -9.47 9.55 -10.15
N THR A 60 -8.82 8.54 -10.73
CA THR A 60 -8.89 7.16 -10.24
C THR A 60 -7.74 6.84 -9.29
N ILE A 61 -7.95 5.87 -8.37
CA ILE A 61 -6.91 5.42 -7.44
C ILE A 61 -5.69 4.90 -8.20
N ARG A 62 -5.87 4.11 -9.26
CA ARG A 62 -4.76 3.55 -10.05
C ARG A 62 -3.93 4.62 -10.75
N ASP A 63 -4.57 5.67 -11.26
CA ASP A 63 -3.88 6.75 -11.97
C ASP A 63 -3.15 7.65 -10.97
N THR A 64 -3.82 8.03 -9.89
CA THR A 64 -3.24 8.79 -8.78
C THR A 64 -2.08 8.01 -8.14
N PHE A 65 -2.19 6.68 -8.03
CA PHE A 65 -1.13 5.83 -7.51
C PHE A 65 0.13 5.90 -8.39
N LEU A 66 -0.02 5.81 -9.71
CA LEU A 66 1.10 5.78 -10.66
C LEU A 66 1.82 7.13 -10.83
N THR A 67 1.28 8.23 -10.29
CA THR A 67 1.89 9.57 -10.38
C THR A 67 3.29 9.69 -9.80
N LEU A 68 3.74 8.72 -8.98
CA LEU A 68 5.09 8.74 -8.40
C LEU A 68 6.18 8.35 -9.39
N PHE A 69 5.79 7.89 -10.59
CA PHE A 69 6.67 7.63 -11.69
C PHE A 69 6.56 8.73 -12.76
N PRO A 70 7.67 9.08 -13.44
CA PRO A 70 7.63 9.99 -14.58
C PRO A 70 6.70 9.51 -15.70
N ASP A 71 5.98 10.44 -16.32
CA ASP A 71 4.95 10.15 -17.34
C ASP A 71 5.51 9.43 -18.57
N ASP A 72 6.74 9.74 -18.97
CA ASP A 72 7.45 9.07 -20.06
C ASP A 72 7.65 7.57 -19.79
N ARG A 73 7.91 7.19 -18.54
CA ARG A 73 8.14 5.78 -18.16
C ARG A 73 6.87 4.98 -18.05
N ILE A 74 5.76 5.60 -17.66
CA ILE A 74 4.47 4.91 -17.47
C ILE A 74 3.56 5.02 -18.69
N ALA A 75 3.86 5.84 -19.69
CA ALA A 75 3.12 5.93 -20.95
C ALA A 75 2.78 4.57 -21.60
N PRO A 76 3.68 3.55 -21.62
CA PRO A 76 3.34 2.22 -22.11
C PRO A 76 2.22 1.52 -21.32
N LEU A 77 2.09 1.79 -20.02
CA LEU A 77 1.01 1.24 -19.18
C LEU A 77 -0.34 1.83 -19.56
N TYR A 78 -0.38 3.07 -20.02
CA TYR A 78 -1.59 3.74 -20.47
C TYR A 78 -2.05 3.20 -21.82
N THR A 79 -1.13 3.07 -22.78
CA THR A 79 -1.43 2.58 -24.14
C THR A 79 -1.87 1.11 -24.17
N LYS A 80 -1.31 0.26 -23.29
CA LYS A 80 -1.65 -1.17 -23.19
C LYS A 80 -2.76 -1.49 -22.17
N ASP A 81 -3.28 -0.48 -21.48
CA ASP A 81 -4.25 -0.62 -20.38
C ASP A 81 -3.79 -1.51 -19.21
N TRP A 82 -2.49 -1.52 -18.92
CA TRP A 82 -1.90 -2.35 -17.85
C TRP A 82 -1.83 -1.64 -16.48
N ARG A 83 -2.45 -0.47 -16.35
CA ARG A 83 -2.35 0.39 -15.15
C ARG A 83 -2.75 -0.32 -13.87
N LEU A 84 -3.88 -1.01 -13.90
CA LEU A 84 -4.39 -1.75 -12.73
C LEU A 84 -3.45 -2.91 -12.37
N MET A 85 -2.99 -3.66 -13.37
CA MET A 85 -2.07 -4.78 -13.18
C MET A 85 -0.72 -4.29 -12.63
N ALA A 86 -0.22 -3.14 -13.11
CA ALA A 86 1.00 -2.52 -12.60
C ALA A 86 0.86 -2.10 -11.13
N MET A 87 -0.27 -1.48 -10.75
CA MET A 87 -0.54 -1.13 -9.35
C MET A 87 -0.50 -2.36 -8.44
N PHE A 88 -1.16 -3.45 -8.84
CA PHE A 88 -1.13 -4.71 -8.08
C PHE A 88 0.25 -5.36 -8.06
N ALA A 89 0.98 -5.37 -9.19
CA ALA A 89 2.31 -5.93 -9.27
C ALA A 89 3.29 -5.19 -8.34
N ILE A 90 3.26 -3.85 -8.34
CA ILE A 90 4.02 -3.02 -7.39
C ILE A 90 3.60 -3.36 -5.96
N GLY A 91 2.29 -3.43 -5.70
CA GLY A 91 1.73 -3.87 -4.42
C GLY A 91 2.36 -5.16 -3.90
N ILE A 92 2.29 -6.21 -4.71
CA ILE A 92 2.82 -7.54 -4.40
C ILE A 92 4.32 -7.46 -4.12
N VAL A 93 5.10 -6.80 -4.99
CA VAL A 93 6.56 -6.69 -4.83
C VAL A 93 6.94 -6.08 -3.48
N PHE A 94 6.24 -5.04 -3.02
CA PHE A 94 6.51 -4.42 -1.73
C PHE A 94 6.01 -5.26 -0.54
N CYS A 95 4.99 -6.09 -0.73
CA CYS A 95 4.53 -7.05 0.28
C CYS A 95 5.43 -8.29 0.40
N LEU A 96 6.16 -8.67 -0.66
CA LEU A 96 6.95 -9.92 -0.69
C LEU A 96 7.90 -10.07 0.52
N PRO A 97 8.69 -9.07 0.93
CA PRO A 97 9.63 -9.25 2.04
C PRO A 97 8.95 -9.66 3.35
N VAL A 98 7.85 -9.01 3.73
CA VAL A 98 7.14 -9.32 4.98
C VAL A 98 6.38 -10.65 4.88
N VAL A 99 5.82 -10.96 3.71
CA VAL A 99 5.10 -12.22 3.47
C VAL A 99 6.06 -13.40 3.53
N LEU A 100 7.26 -13.28 2.93
CA LEU A 100 8.27 -14.34 2.99
C LEU A 100 8.82 -14.49 4.41
N ASP A 101 9.26 -13.40 5.04
CA ASP A 101 9.82 -13.43 6.39
C ASP A 101 8.81 -13.93 7.44
N GLY A 102 7.63 -13.30 7.49
CA GLY A 102 6.57 -13.66 8.42
C GLY A 102 5.90 -14.98 8.09
N GLY A 103 5.70 -15.29 6.81
CA GLY A 103 5.06 -16.52 6.35
C GLY A 103 5.94 -17.75 6.58
N ILE A 104 7.23 -17.68 6.28
CA ILE A 104 8.18 -18.77 6.56
C ILE A 104 8.26 -18.99 8.08
N GLN A 105 8.37 -17.90 8.86
CA GLN A 105 8.36 -17.99 10.32
C GLN A 105 7.06 -18.58 10.89
N ALA A 106 5.92 -18.42 10.22
CA ALA A 106 4.64 -18.97 10.68
C ALA A 106 4.51 -20.49 10.46
N ILE A 107 5.29 -21.07 9.55
CA ILE A 107 5.19 -22.49 9.16
C ILE A 107 6.47 -23.30 9.43
N SER A 108 7.48 -22.71 10.05
CA SER A 108 8.76 -23.37 10.32
C SER A 108 9.35 -22.93 11.66
N ASP A 109 10.43 -23.59 12.08
CA ASP A 109 11.18 -23.26 13.31
C ASP A 109 12.10 -22.02 13.14
N TYR A 110 12.08 -21.39 11.97
CA TYR A 110 12.84 -20.19 11.69
C TYR A 110 12.30 -19.00 12.48
N GLU A 111 13.18 -18.29 13.19
CA GLU A 111 12.84 -17.06 13.92
C GLU A 111 13.66 -15.87 13.39
N SER A 112 12.96 -14.87 12.83
CA SER A 112 13.62 -13.65 12.36
C SER A 112 14.24 -12.85 13.52
N VAL A 113 15.35 -12.17 13.27
CA VAL A 113 15.95 -11.23 14.24
C VAL A 113 15.34 -9.83 14.10
N ASN A 114 15.40 -9.01 15.16
CA ASN A 114 14.76 -7.68 15.17
C ASN A 114 15.16 -6.76 14.00
N PRO A 115 16.43 -6.64 13.59
CA PRO A 115 16.78 -5.85 12.40
C PRO A 115 16.10 -6.35 11.13
N LEU A 116 16.02 -7.66 10.93
CA LEU A 116 15.36 -8.25 9.76
C LEU A 116 13.86 -7.98 9.77
N ARG A 117 13.20 -8.12 10.94
CA ARG A 117 11.78 -7.80 11.13
C ARG A 117 11.45 -6.35 10.72
N VAL A 118 12.32 -5.41 11.08
CA VAL A 118 12.19 -4.00 10.68
C VAL A 118 12.36 -3.85 9.18
N MET A 119 13.42 -4.44 8.62
CA MET A 119 13.75 -4.35 7.19
C MET A 119 12.65 -4.94 6.29
N THR A 120 11.99 -6.01 6.73
CA THR A 120 10.87 -6.63 5.98
C THR A 120 9.57 -5.86 6.16
N GLY A 121 9.37 -5.22 7.32
CA GLY A 121 8.22 -4.36 7.61
C GLY A 121 8.20 -3.03 6.86
N ILE A 122 9.36 -2.39 6.65
CA ILE A 122 9.45 -1.07 5.98
C ILE A 122 8.81 -1.06 4.58
N PRO A 123 9.15 -1.98 3.64
CA PRO A 123 8.53 -2.02 2.32
C PRO A 123 7.01 -2.18 2.37
N PHE A 124 6.52 -3.04 3.27
CA PHE A 124 5.09 -3.27 3.44
C PHE A 124 4.37 -2.02 3.96
N GLY A 125 4.93 -1.36 4.98
CA GLY A 125 4.43 -0.08 5.45
C GLY A 125 4.42 0.99 4.34
N PHE A 126 5.51 1.08 3.58
CA PHE A 126 5.68 2.07 2.52
C PHE A 126 4.58 1.98 1.46
N ILE A 127 4.26 0.77 1.00
CA ILE A 127 3.22 0.58 0.00
C ILE A 127 1.82 0.89 0.55
N ILE A 128 1.55 0.59 1.82
CA ILE A 128 0.30 0.97 2.48
C ILE A 128 0.17 2.50 2.54
N GLY A 129 1.21 3.19 3.00
CA GLY A 129 1.22 4.66 3.09
C GLY A 129 1.02 5.33 1.72
N TRP A 130 1.68 4.81 0.69
CA TRP A 130 1.49 5.27 -0.68
C TRP A 130 0.07 5.01 -1.18
N TYR A 131 -0.43 3.77 -1.10
CA TYR A 131 -1.77 3.42 -1.57
C TYR A 131 -2.85 4.24 -0.87
N PHE A 132 -2.78 4.38 0.45
CA PHE A 132 -3.75 5.14 1.22
C PHE A 132 -3.73 6.62 0.85
N SER A 133 -2.55 7.20 0.66
CA SER A 133 -2.42 8.59 0.20
C SER A 133 -3.02 8.77 -1.19
N ALA A 134 -2.74 7.85 -2.12
CA ALA A 134 -3.34 7.86 -3.45
C ALA A 134 -4.87 7.73 -3.40
N SER A 135 -5.40 6.85 -2.56
CA SER A 135 -6.84 6.66 -2.38
C SER A 135 -7.51 7.92 -1.85
N LEU A 136 -6.93 8.58 -0.84
CA LEU A 136 -7.50 9.80 -0.25
C LEU A 136 -7.39 11.03 -1.16
N SER A 137 -6.40 11.03 -2.04
CA SER A 137 -6.17 12.11 -3.02
C SER A 137 -6.98 11.95 -4.31
N SER A 138 -7.51 10.76 -4.60
CA SER A 138 -8.31 10.48 -5.80
C SER A 138 -9.72 11.06 -5.66
N ARG A 139 -9.88 12.32 -6.06
CA ARG A 139 -11.10 13.11 -5.84
C ARG A 139 -11.67 13.66 -7.15
N PRO A 140 -12.68 13.02 -7.75
CA PRO A 140 -13.35 13.50 -8.96
C PRO A 140 -13.92 14.92 -8.84
N GLU A 141 -14.30 15.34 -7.63
CA GLU A 141 -14.92 16.64 -7.38
C GLU A 141 -13.97 17.81 -7.69
N ARG A 142 -12.66 17.57 -7.62
CA ARG A 142 -11.63 18.58 -7.98
C ARG A 142 -11.59 18.88 -9.49
N PHE A 143 -12.24 18.05 -10.29
CA PHE A 143 -12.37 18.21 -11.74
C PHE A 143 -13.83 18.55 -12.13
N GLY A 144 -14.64 19.09 -11.21
CA GLY A 144 -16.03 19.44 -11.52
C GLY A 144 -16.89 18.25 -11.95
N LEU A 145 -16.50 17.02 -11.58
CA LEU A 145 -17.11 15.77 -12.07
C LEU A 145 -17.06 15.60 -13.60
N ASP A 146 -16.13 16.27 -14.27
CA ASP A 146 -15.81 16.06 -15.68
C ASP A 146 -14.47 15.31 -15.83
N ALA A 147 -14.56 14.05 -16.26
CA ALA A 147 -13.39 13.19 -16.45
C ALA A 147 -12.48 13.64 -17.61
N GLY A 148 -13.00 14.45 -18.54
CA GLY A 148 -12.26 15.01 -19.66
C GLY A 148 -11.25 16.09 -19.27
N LEU A 149 -11.39 16.68 -18.08
CA LEU A 149 -10.44 17.67 -17.55
C LEU A 149 -9.16 17.04 -16.98
N VAL A 150 -9.11 15.71 -16.86
CA VAL A 150 -7.99 14.98 -16.27
C VAL A 150 -6.90 14.77 -17.32
N GLN A 151 -5.70 15.29 -17.06
CA GLN A 151 -4.54 15.02 -17.90
C GLN A 151 -3.88 13.70 -17.48
N LEU A 152 -3.81 12.74 -18.41
CA LEU A 152 -3.14 11.46 -18.20
C LEU A 152 -1.95 11.29 -19.16
N PRO A 153 -0.95 10.47 -18.78
CA PRO A 153 0.17 10.11 -19.66
C PRO A 153 -0.28 9.55 -21.00
N ALA A 154 0.57 9.73 -22.02
CA ALA A 154 0.33 9.31 -23.40
C ALA A 154 -0.94 9.89 -24.06
N GLY A 155 -1.49 11.00 -23.52
CA GLY A 155 -2.71 11.61 -24.03
C GLY A 155 -3.96 10.75 -23.79
N ALA A 156 -3.91 9.82 -22.83
CA ALA A 156 -5.06 9.01 -22.48
C ALA A 156 -6.19 9.87 -21.92
N VAL A 157 -7.44 9.47 -22.19
CA VAL A 157 -8.64 10.20 -21.76
C VAL A 157 -9.56 9.24 -21.01
N LEU A 158 -10.12 9.70 -19.89
CA LEU A 158 -11.18 8.99 -19.20
C LEU A 158 -12.51 9.33 -19.88
N ARG A 159 -13.23 8.31 -20.36
CA ARG A 159 -14.58 8.46 -20.90
C ARG A 159 -15.58 7.78 -19.97
N THR A 160 -16.62 8.49 -19.59
CA THR A 160 -17.85 7.89 -19.09
C THR A 160 -18.64 7.41 -20.30
N THR A 161 -19.11 6.17 -20.30
CA THR A 161 -20.10 5.74 -21.28
C THR A 161 -21.41 6.41 -20.91
N ASP A 162 -21.83 7.39 -21.71
CA ASP A 162 -23.18 7.95 -21.59
C ASP A 162 -24.16 6.87 -22.09
N PHE A 163 -24.89 6.23 -21.17
CA PHE A 163 -25.91 5.24 -21.50
C PHE A 163 -27.20 5.86 -22.07
N SER A 164 -27.15 7.08 -22.64
CA SER A 164 -28.34 7.86 -23.00
C SER A 164 -28.68 7.89 -24.49
N GLU A 165 -28.15 7.01 -25.34
CA GLU A 165 -28.52 6.94 -26.76
C GLU A 165 -28.92 5.52 -27.20
N SER A 166 -29.91 4.95 -26.51
CA SER A 166 -30.68 3.83 -27.06
C SER A 166 -32.13 3.82 -26.53
N GLU A 167 -32.91 4.84 -26.87
CA GLU A 167 -34.37 4.78 -27.02
C GLU A 167 -34.81 5.63 -28.21
#